data_AF-A0A816HKU7-F1
#
_entry.id   AF-A0A816HKU7-F1
#
_cell.length_a   1.000
_cell.length_b   1.000
_cell.length_c   1.000
_cell.angle_alpha   90.00
_cell.angle_beta   90.00
_cell.angle_gamma   90.00
#
_symmetry.space_group_name_H-M   'P 1'
#
loop_
_entity.id
_entity.type
_entity.pdbx_description
1 polymer ?
#
loop_
_entity_poly.entity_id
_entity_poly.type
_entity_poly.pdbx_seq_one_letter_code
_entity_poly.pdbx_strand_id
1 'polypeptide(L)'
;MDYTRQGLEAIVDDEVTKRFSSAEEMAVWNLLTRTQQQHEYFSLRITVLWFLGFCVRYFILFPFRLCLFILAILWMLGSAVFLKYFPGKNAKLRYGFYINIVLHRILSRVFSAIITYHNTEHRAKSGSICVANHTSPIDVIILSTDNSFSMIGQKHGGFFGMVQRTLSNTANHIWFERSEAKDRHMVAEKMREHIQVEDNLPILIFPEGTCINNTSVMMFKKGCFEITEAPIYPVAIKYDNRFGDAFWNSSKHDLFQYLILMMTSWAIVV
;
A
#
# COMPACT_ATOMS: atom_id res chain seq x y z
N MET A 1 44.65 -5.52 -3.24
CA MET A 1 43.94 -4.25 -2.98
C MET A 1 42.82 -4.05 -3.98
N ASP A 2 43.08 -4.11 -5.29
CA ASP A 2 42.06 -3.86 -6.32
C ASP A 2 40.96 -4.94 -6.41
N TYR A 3 41.30 -6.23 -6.35
CA TYR A 3 40.31 -7.31 -6.35
C TYR A 3 39.45 -7.36 -5.08
N THR A 4 40.00 -6.97 -3.93
CA THR A 4 39.23 -6.87 -2.68
C THR A 4 38.23 -5.72 -2.74
N ARG A 5 38.66 -4.59 -3.32
CA ARG A 5 37.78 -3.45 -3.60
C ARG A 5 36.71 -3.81 -4.61
N GLN A 6 37.04 -4.41 -5.75
CA GLN A 6 36.08 -4.85 -6.76
C GLN A 6 35.12 -5.92 -6.23
N GLY A 7 35.60 -6.84 -5.39
CA GLY A 7 34.74 -7.83 -4.72
C GLY A 7 33.78 -7.18 -3.73
N LEU A 8 34.25 -6.21 -2.94
CA LEU A 8 33.39 -5.41 -2.06
C LEU A 8 32.40 -4.56 -2.85
N GLU A 9 32.84 -3.91 -3.93
CA GLU A 9 31.97 -3.14 -4.84
C GLU A 9 30.92 -4.06 -5.48
N ALA A 10 31.25 -5.27 -5.93
CA ALA A 10 30.27 -6.20 -6.49
C ALA A 10 29.25 -6.70 -5.45
N ILE A 11 29.65 -6.81 -4.17
CA ILE A 11 28.75 -7.15 -3.06
C ILE A 11 27.87 -5.96 -2.67
N VAL A 12 28.42 -4.74 -2.69
CA VAL A 12 27.70 -3.50 -2.37
C VAL A 12 26.77 -3.08 -3.50
N ASP A 13 27.16 -3.34 -4.74
CA ASP A 13 26.46 -2.95 -5.97
C ASP A 13 25.58 -4.09 -6.52
N ASP A 14 25.22 -5.02 -5.64
CA ASP A 14 24.44 -6.20 -5.98
C ASP A 14 23.04 -5.83 -6.48
N GLU A 15 22.50 -6.66 -7.38
CA GLU A 15 21.21 -6.38 -8.02
C GLU A 15 20.04 -6.38 -7.03
N VAL A 16 20.23 -6.92 -5.83
CA VAL A 16 19.23 -7.08 -4.78
C VAL A 16 19.14 -5.83 -3.90
N THR A 17 20.24 -5.34 -3.34
CA THR A 17 20.21 -4.19 -2.41
C THR A 17 19.73 -2.92 -3.12
N LYS A 18 20.07 -2.77 -4.40
CA LYS A 18 19.55 -1.70 -5.26
C LYS A 18 18.02 -1.64 -5.31
N ARG A 19 17.32 -2.75 -5.05
CA ARG A 19 15.84 -2.80 -5.06
C ARG A 19 15.20 -2.33 -3.76
N PHE A 20 15.99 -2.17 -2.71
CA PHE A 20 15.56 -1.61 -1.41
C PHE A 20 15.94 -0.14 -1.23
N SER A 21 16.59 0.45 -2.23
CA SER A 21 16.87 1.88 -2.29
C SER A 21 15.75 2.59 -3.06
N SER A 22 15.36 3.78 -2.59
CA SER A 22 14.45 4.64 -3.34
C SER A 22 15.03 4.87 -4.73
N ALA A 23 14.15 4.94 -5.74
CA ALA A 23 14.54 5.39 -7.08
C ALA A 23 14.83 6.92 -7.09
N GLU A 24 15.13 7.50 -5.92
CA GLU A 24 15.52 8.90 -5.71
C GLU A 24 16.83 9.25 -6.42
N GLU A 25 17.53 8.29 -7.04
CA GLU A 25 18.53 8.56 -8.08
C GLU A 25 17.89 8.81 -9.45
N MET A 26 16.81 9.60 -9.52
CA MET A 26 16.56 10.27 -10.79
C MET A 26 17.73 11.22 -11.01
N ALA A 27 18.54 10.94 -12.04
CA ALA A 27 19.70 11.75 -12.42
C ALA A 27 19.37 13.23 -12.71
N VAL A 28 18.07 13.57 -12.77
CA VAL A 28 17.57 14.92 -13.01
C VAL A 28 16.49 15.27 -11.98
N TRP A 29 16.75 16.32 -11.20
CA TRP A 29 15.74 16.91 -10.31
C TRP A 29 14.53 17.42 -11.11
N ASN A 30 13.33 17.20 -10.59
CA ASN A 30 12.12 17.85 -11.08
C ASN A 30 11.32 18.48 -9.92
N LEU A 31 10.49 19.49 -10.22
CA LEU A 31 9.67 20.20 -9.23
C LEU A 31 8.63 19.30 -8.52
N LEU A 32 8.38 18.11 -9.08
CA LEU A 32 7.38 17.16 -8.63
C LEU A 32 7.94 16.18 -7.59
N THR A 33 9.24 15.94 -7.59
CA THR A 33 9.92 15.11 -6.60
C THR A 33 9.99 15.79 -5.24
N ARG A 34 9.89 14.97 -4.18
CA ARG A 34 9.98 15.42 -2.79
C ARG A 34 11.39 15.97 -2.54
N THR A 35 11.44 17.08 -1.81
CA THR A 35 12.62 17.92 -1.50
C THR A 35 13.96 17.21 -1.66
N GLN A 36 14.76 17.70 -2.61
CA GLN A 36 16.02 17.10 -3.00
C GLN A 36 17.06 17.16 -1.87
N GLN A 37 17.69 16.03 -1.54
CA GLN A 37 18.77 16.00 -0.54
C GLN A 37 20.17 16.29 -1.12
N GLN A 38 20.38 16.35 -2.45
CA GLN A 38 21.74 16.22 -3.00
C GLN A 38 22.10 17.01 -4.28
N HIS A 39 21.46 18.13 -4.62
CA HIS A 39 22.06 19.05 -5.62
C HIS A 39 22.38 20.41 -5.00
N GLU A 40 23.67 20.76 -5.04
CA GLU A 40 24.24 21.87 -4.28
C GLU A 40 24.04 23.26 -4.90
N TYR A 41 23.48 23.40 -6.11
CA TYR A 41 23.30 24.74 -6.71
C TYR A 41 22.04 24.88 -7.56
N PHE A 42 21.04 25.58 -7.02
CA PHE A 42 19.88 26.03 -7.78
C PHE A 42 20.03 27.51 -8.16
N SER A 43 19.65 27.87 -9.38
CA SER A 43 19.46 29.28 -9.74
C SER A 43 18.35 29.90 -8.88
N LEU A 44 18.43 31.21 -8.62
CA LEU A 44 17.40 31.93 -7.83
C LEU A 44 15.97 31.64 -8.31
N ARG A 45 15.76 31.51 -9.63
CA ARG A 45 14.46 31.19 -10.22
C ARG A 45 13.94 29.83 -9.75
N ILE A 46 14.80 28.81 -9.76
CA ILE A 46 14.43 27.45 -9.31
C ILE A 46 14.20 27.44 -7.79
N THR A 47 15.01 28.16 -7.02
CA THR A 47 14.82 28.29 -5.56
C THR A 47 13.47 28.92 -5.21
N VAL A 48 13.07 29.98 -5.92
CA VAL A 48 11.75 30.61 -5.74
C VAL A 48 10.62 29.64 -6.07
N LEU A 49 10.72 28.91 -7.18
CA LEU A 49 9.72 27.90 -7.56
C LEU A 49 9.64 26.75 -6.54
N TRP A 50 10.79 26.29 -6.05
CA TRP A 50 10.86 25.27 -5.01
C TRP A 50 10.20 25.76 -3.71
N PHE A 51 10.48 26.99 -3.28
CA PHE A 51 9.88 27.57 -2.07
C PHE A 51 8.37 27.74 -2.22
N LEU A 52 7.89 28.21 -3.37
CA LEU A 52 6.46 28.27 -3.67
C LEU A 52 5.82 26.88 -3.60
N GLY A 53 6.45 25.87 -4.21
CA GLY A 53 6.00 24.48 -4.15
C GLY A 53 6.02 23.90 -2.73
N PHE A 54 7.00 24.27 -1.91
CA PHE A 54 7.02 23.97 -0.48
C PHE A 54 5.81 24.59 0.22
N CYS A 55 5.55 25.89 0.03
CA CYS A 55 4.40 26.55 0.64
C CYS A 55 3.06 25.89 0.26
N VAL A 56 2.87 25.58 -1.02
CA VAL A 56 1.65 24.90 -1.50
C VAL A 56 1.51 23.51 -0.86
N ARG A 57 2.57 22.70 -0.84
CA ARG A 57 2.51 21.33 -0.30
C ARG A 57 2.21 21.31 1.19
N TYR A 58 2.87 22.16 1.98
CA TYR A 58 2.79 22.10 3.44
C TYR A 58 1.65 22.94 4.04
N PHE A 59 1.26 24.05 3.42
CA PHE A 59 0.22 24.94 3.97
C PHE A 59 -1.13 24.82 3.26
N ILE A 60 -1.20 24.19 2.08
CA ILE A 60 -2.45 24.00 1.35
C ILE A 60 -2.79 22.51 1.22
N LEU A 61 -1.92 21.72 0.56
CA LEU A 61 -2.22 20.31 0.29
C LEU A 61 -2.24 19.47 1.56
N PHE A 62 -1.23 19.60 2.43
CA PHE A 62 -1.14 18.80 3.65
C PHE A 62 -2.31 19.02 4.61
N PRO A 63 -2.71 20.25 4.99
CA PRO A 63 -3.85 20.47 5.87
C PRO A 63 -5.15 19.93 5.27
N PHE A 64 -5.38 20.14 3.97
CA PHE A 64 -6.53 19.60 3.27
C PHE A 64 -6.56 18.06 3.29
N ARG A 65 -5.42 17.42 3.00
CA ARG A 65 -5.28 15.95 3.05
C ARG A 65 -5.43 15.40 4.46
N LEU A 66 -4.99 16.14 5.47
CA LEU A 66 -5.20 15.79 6.87
C LEU A 66 -6.70 15.81 7.22
N CYS A 67 -7.45 16.81 6.75
CA CYS A 67 -8.91 16.81 6.88
C CYS A 67 -9.56 15.60 6.18
N LEU A 68 -9.12 15.24 4.97
CA LEU A 68 -9.61 14.04 4.28
C LEU A 68 -9.27 12.75 5.04
N PHE A 69 -8.08 12.66 5.63
CA PHE A 69 -7.68 11.52 6.44
C PHE A 69 -8.56 11.39 7.69
N ILE A 70 -8.81 12.49 8.40
CA ILE A 70 -9.73 12.53 9.54
C ILE A 70 -11.14 12.10 9.10
N LEU A 71 -11.62 12.61 7.97
CA LEU A 71 -12.92 12.21 7.41
C LEU A 71 -12.97 10.71 7.09
N ALA A 72 -11.90 10.13 6.55
CA ALA A 72 -11.81 8.69 6.30
C ALA A 72 -11.89 7.88 7.60
N ILE A 73 -11.19 8.32 8.66
CA ILE A 73 -11.26 7.66 9.98
C ILE A 73 -12.67 7.76 10.57
N LEU A 74 -13.31 8.93 10.49
CA LEU A 74 -14.69 9.12 10.96
C LEU A 74 -15.69 8.26 10.17
N TRP A 75 -15.52 8.17 8.84
CA TRP A 75 -16.31 7.28 7.99
C TRP A 75 -16.15 5.82 8.40
N MET A 76 -14.91 5.37 8.63
CA MET A 76 -14.62 4.01 9.07
C MET A 76 -15.26 3.69 10.44
N LEU A 77 -15.14 4.59 11.42
CA LEU A 77 -15.73 4.40 12.74
C LEU A 77 -17.26 4.44 12.70
N GLY A 78 -17.85 5.42 12.01
CA GLY A 78 -19.29 5.56 11.88
C GLY A 78 -19.93 4.39 11.13
N SER A 79 -19.28 3.91 10.07
CA SER A 79 -19.77 2.76 9.29
C SER A 79 -19.71 1.45 10.08
N ALA A 80 -18.70 1.24 10.92
CA ALA A 80 -18.65 0.09 11.82
C ALA A 80 -19.80 0.11 12.85
N VAL A 81 -20.12 1.28 13.42
CA VAL A 81 -21.29 1.44 14.29
C VAL A 81 -22.58 1.15 13.53
N PHE A 82 -22.74 1.72 12.33
CA PHE A 82 -23.91 1.48 11.48
C PHE A 82 -24.13 -0.01 11.18
N LEU A 83 -23.09 -0.73 10.76
CA LEU A 83 -23.18 -2.16 10.44
C LEU A 83 -23.48 -3.04 11.68
N LYS A 84 -23.14 -2.58 12.89
CA LYS A 84 -23.48 -3.29 14.13
C LYS A 84 -25.00 -3.38 14.30
N TYR A 85 -25.72 -2.30 14.04
CA TYR A 85 -27.17 -2.20 14.23
C TYR A 85 -27.99 -2.61 12.99
N PHE A 86 -27.33 -2.83 11.85
CA PHE A 86 -28.04 -3.22 10.62
C PHE A 86 -28.52 -4.68 10.68
N PRO A 87 -29.77 -5.02 10.33
CA PRO A 87 -30.23 -6.40 10.31
C PRO A 87 -29.86 -7.11 8.99
N GLY A 88 -29.53 -8.40 9.06
CA GLY A 88 -29.35 -9.27 7.89
C GLY A 88 -27.90 -9.44 7.41
N LYS A 89 -27.40 -10.69 7.43
CA LYS A 89 -26.03 -11.06 7.05
C LYS A 89 -25.66 -10.60 5.63
N ASN A 90 -26.49 -10.94 4.64
CA ASN A 90 -26.20 -10.65 3.23
C ASN A 90 -26.18 -9.14 2.95
N ALA A 91 -27.07 -8.39 3.60
CA ALA A 91 -27.08 -6.94 3.48
C ALA A 91 -25.83 -6.32 4.11
N LYS A 92 -25.40 -6.79 5.29
CA LYS A 92 -24.15 -6.33 5.92
C LYS A 92 -22.93 -6.54 5.01
N LEU A 93 -22.82 -7.70 4.39
CA LEU A 93 -21.71 -8.01 3.47
C LEU A 93 -21.72 -7.08 2.25
N ARG A 94 -22.89 -6.90 1.63
CA ARG A 94 -23.06 -5.99 0.49
C ARG A 94 -22.72 -4.54 0.85
N TYR A 95 -23.24 -4.02 1.97
CA TYR A 95 -22.93 -2.66 2.40
C TYR A 95 -21.47 -2.52 2.84
N GLY A 96 -20.91 -3.54 3.50
CA GLY A 96 -19.50 -3.60 3.88
C GLY A 96 -18.58 -3.43 2.67
N PHE A 97 -18.88 -4.10 1.56
CA PHE A 97 -18.19 -3.93 0.29
C PHE A 97 -18.17 -2.45 -0.16
N TYR A 98 -19.34 -1.80 -0.27
CA TYR A 98 -19.42 -0.41 -0.70
C TYR A 98 -18.80 0.58 0.29
N ILE A 99 -18.97 0.34 1.60
CA ILE A 99 -18.35 1.13 2.67
C ILE A 99 -16.82 1.11 2.52
N ASN A 100 -16.24 -0.07 2.27
CA ASN A 100 -14.81 -0.21 2.04
C ASN A 100 -14.36 0.49 0.77
N ILE A 101 -15.10 0.39 -0.34
CA ILE A 101 -14.79 1.13 -1.57
C ILE A 101 -14.77 2.64 -1.32
N VAL A 102 -15.79 3.18 -0.63
CA VAL A 102 -15.86 4.61 -0.31
C VAL A 102 -14.69 5.01 0.60
N LEU A 103 -14.40 4.23 1.63
CA LEU A 103 -13.28 4.47 2.55
C LEU A 103 -11.95 4.58 1.78
N HIS A 104 -11.63 3.59 0.97
CA HIS A 104 -10.36 3.55 0.23
C HIS A 104 -10.31 4.63 -0.86
N ARG A 105 -11.45 4.98 -1.47
CA ARG A 105 -11.51 6.15 -2.38
C ARG A 105 -11.17 7.44 -1.65
N ILE A 106 -11.71 7.70 -0.45
CA ILE A 106 -11.34 8.88 0.35
C ILE A 106 -9.85 8.82 0.71
N LEU A 107 -9.36 7.68 1.19
CA LEU A 107 -7.94 7.49 1.54
C LEU A 107 -7.01 7.68 0.33
N SER A 108 -7.40 7.27 -0.87
CA SER A 108 -6.61 7.52 -2.08
C SER A 108 -6.42 9.02 -2.36
N ARG A 109 -7.43 9.85 -2.01
CA ARG A 109 -7.37 11.31 -2.17
C ARG A 109 -6.47 11.98 -1.14
N VAL A 110 -6.20 11.33 0.00
CA VAL A 110 -5.20 11.77 0.98
C VAL A 110 -3.80 11.84 0.35
N PHE A 111 -3.53 11.08 -0.71
CA PHE A 111 -2.27 11.10 -1.45
C PHE A 111 -2.38 11.73 -2.84
N SER A 112 -3.54 12.33 -3.15
CA SER A 112 -3.91 12.78 -4.51
C SER A 112 -3.63 11.71 -5.56
N ALA A 113 -4.03 10.47 -5.26
CA ALA A 113 -3.79 9.35 -6.15
C ALA A 113 -4.56 9.50 -7.46
N ILE A 114 -3.86 9.34 -8.57
CA ILE A 114 -4.42 9.22 -9.93
C ILE A 114 -4.15 7.79 -10.36
N ILE A 115 -5.21 7.01 -10.56
CA ILE A 115 -5.11 5.56 -10.75
C ILE A 115 -5.69 5.22 -12.12
N THR A 116 -4.90 4.55 -12.95
CA THR A 116 -5.34 4.02 -14.25
C THR A 116 -5.49 2.51 -14.16
N TYR A 117 -6.66 2.01 -14.55
CA TYR A 117 -6.94 0.59 -14.56
C TYR A 117 -6.87 0.02 -15.96
N HIS A 118 -6.20 -1.12 -16.08
CA HIS A 118 -6.15 -1.94 -17.29
C HIS A 118 -6.82 -3.28 -17.00
N ASN A 119 -7.50 -3.85 -18.00
CA ASN A 119 -8.12 -5.18 -17.93
C ASN A 119 -9.09 -5.38 -16.75
N THR A 120 -9.99 -4.41 -16.55
CA THR A 120 -10.96 -4.41 -15.43
C THR A 120 -11.92 -5.60 -15.40
N GLU A 121 -12.09 -6.28 -16.53
CA GLU A 121 -12.84 -7.53 -16.67
C GLU A 121 -12.25 -8.70 -15.86
N HIS A 122 -10.96 -8.62 -15.51
CA HIS A 122 -10.22 -9.63 -14.74
C HIS A 122 -10.08 -9.29 -13.26
N ARG A 123 -10.97 -8.47 -12.70
CA ARG A 123 -10.98 -8.22 -11.25
C ARG A 123 -11.21 -9.49 -10.45
N ALA A 124 -10.45 -9.64 -9.36
CA ALA A 124 -10.58 -10.75 -8.43
C ALA A 124 -11.98 -10.83 -7.83
N LYS A 125 -12.48 -12.05 -7.65
CA LYS A 125 -13.84 -12.37 -7.19
C LYS A 125 -13.80 -13.13 -5.86
N SER A 126 -14.94 -13.30 -5.21
CA SER A 126 -15.04 -14.12 -4.00
C SER A 126 -14.48 -15.53 -4.22
N GLY A 127 -13.91 -16.13 -3.17
CA GLY A 127 -13.28 -17.44 -3.24
C GLY A 127 -11.96 -17.48 -4.03
N SER A 128 -11.30 -16.33 -4.22
CA SER A 128 -10.05 -16.23 -4.98
C SER A 128 -8.95 -15.47 -4.25
N ILE A 129 -7.74 -15.52 -4.81
CA ILE A 129 -6.56 -14.83 -4.28
C ILE A 129 -6.06 -13.84 -5.34
N CYS A 130 -6.02 -12.56 -4.96
CA CYS A 130 -5.40 -11.48 -5.71
C CYS A 130 -3.93 -11.34 -5.28
N VAL A 131 -3.01 -11.54 -6.23
CA VAL A 131 -1.57 -11.50 -5.99
C VAL A 131 -1.01 -10.25 -6.66
N ALA A 132 -0.43 -9.34 -5.88
CA ALA A 132 0.17 -8.12 -6.41
C ALA A 132 1.63 -7.95 -5.99
N ASN A 133 2.45 -7.33 -6.84
CA ASN A 133 3.76 -6.82 -6.39
C ASN A 133 3.55 -5.70 -5.35
N HIS A 134 4.57 -5.48 -4.50
CA HIS A 134 4.46 -4.60 -3.34
C HIS A 134 5.53 -3.53 -3.33
N THR A 135 5.12 -2.29 -3.58
CA THR A 135 6.01 -1.12 -3.50
C THR A 135 5.78 -0.32 -2.23
N SER A 136 4.57 -0.36 -1.68
CA SER A 136 4.17 0.56 -0.62
C SER A 136 3.02 0.05 0.25
N PRO A 137 2.95 0.42 1.54
CA PRO A 137 1.76 0.17 2.36
C PRO A 137 0.47 0.75 1.76
N ILE A 138 0.57 1.82 0.97
CA ILE A 138 -0.60 2.41 0.30
C ILE A 138 -1.11 1.56 -0.86
N ASP A 139 -0.39 0.52 -1.31
CA ASP A 139 -0.85 -0.40 -2.37
C ASP A 139 -2.21 -1.02 -2.03
N VAL A 140 -2.42 -1.36 -0.75
CA VAL A 140 -3.72 -1.83 -0.25
C VAL A 140 -4.82 -0.81 -0.52
N ILE A 141 -4.53 0.47 -0.29
CA ILE A 141 -5.47 1.57 -0.50
C ILE A 141 -5.76 1.73 -1.99
N ILE A 142 -4.72 1.74 -2.83
CA ILE A 142 -4.82 1.92 -4.28
C ILE A 142 -5.68 0.81 -4.90
N LEU A 143 -5.33 -0.45 -4.63
CA LEU A 143 -6.07 -1.60 -5.14
C LEU A 143 -7.51 -1.66 -4.61
N SER A 144 -7.75 -1.20 -3.38
CA SER A 144 -9.08 -1.26 -2.78
C SER A 144 -10.01 -0.11 -3.19
N THR A 145 -9.63 0.75 -4.16
CA THR A 145 -10.50 1.86 -4.59
C THR A 145 -11.55 1.45 -5.63
N ASP A 146 -11.33 0.35 -6.35
CA ASP A 146 -12.23 -0.17 -7.39
C ASP A 146 -12.71 -1.62 -7.14
N ASN A 147 -12.12 -2.29 -6.15
CA ASN A 147 -12.56 -3.57 -5.60
C ASN A 147 -12.39 -3.59 -4.06
N SER A 148 -12.95 -4.59 -3.38
CA SER A 148 -12.75 -4.76 -1.94
C SER A 148 -12.10 -6.09 -1.64
N PHE A 149 -11.13 -6.09 -0.72
CA PHE A 149 -10.30 -7.25 -0.43
C PHE A 149 -10.30 -7.58 1.06
N SER A 150 -10.22 -8.87 1.36
CA SER A 150 -9.78 -9.36 2.65
C SER A 150 -8.26 -9.29 2.72
N MET A 151 -7.75 -8.80 3.85
CA MET A 151 -6.32 -8.55 4.02
C MET A 151 -5.74 -9.63 4.90
N ILE A 152 -4.49 -9.97 4.66
CA ILE A 152 -3.69 -10.81 5.54
C ILE A 152 -2.63 -9.95 6.20
N GLY A 153 -2.52 -10.03 7.52
CA GLY A 153 -1.47 -9.32 8.23
C GLY A 153 -1.26 -9.77 9.65
N GLN A 154 -0.17 -9.28 10.25
CA GLN A 154 0.06 -9.45 11.67
C GLN A 154 -0.91 -8.55 12.47
N LYS A 155 -1.38 -9.02 13.62
CA LYS A 155 -2.10 -8.17 14.58
C LYS A 155 -1.16 -7.14 15.19
N HIS A 156 -1.68 -5.92 15.35
CA HIS A 156 -0.99 -4.81 15.98
C HIS A 156 -1.79 -4.28 17.17
N GLY A 157 -1.09 -3.64 18.11
CA GLY A 157 -1.69 -2.92 19.22
C GLY A 157 -1.99 -1.45 18.89
N GLY A 158 -2.41 -0.68 19.90
CA GLY A 158 -2.57 0.77 19.81
C GLY A 158 -3.55 1.23 18.71
N PHE A 159 -3.19 2.31 18.02
CA PHE A 159 -4.00 2.89 16.94
C PHE A 159 -4.21 1.90 15.79
N PHE A 160 -3.16 1.21 15.33
CA PHE A 160 -3.28 0.23 14.24
C PHE A 160 -4.21 -0.94 14.60
N GLY A 161 -4.13 -1.44 15.84
CA GLY A 161 -5.06 -2.45 16.32
C GLY A 161 -6.52 -1.98 16.39
N MET A 162 -6.75 -0.68 16.63
CA MET A 162 -8.09 -0.09 16.52
C MET A 162 -8.56 -0.10 15.05
N VAL A 163 -7.73 0.39 14.12
CA VAL A 163 -8.04 0.40 12.68
C VAL A 163 -8.34 -1.02 12.18
N GLN A 164 -7.51 -2.01 12.50
CA GLN A 164 -7.71 -3.41 12.12
C GLN A 164 -9.04 -3.95 12.64
N ARG A 165 -9.38 -3.71 13.91
CA ARG A 165 -10.66 -4.14 14.50
C ARG A 165 -11.85 -3.47 13.84
N THR A 166 -11.74 -2.18 13.49
CA THR A 166 -12.82 -1.45 12.84
C THR A 166 -13.05 -1.97 11.42
N LEU A 167 -11.99 -2.16 10.64
CA LEU A 167 -12.06 -2.76 9.30
C LEU A 167 -12.65 -4.18 9.33
N SER A 168 -12.35 -4.97 10.36
CA SER A 168 -12.97 -6.29 10.53
C SER A 168 -14.50 -6.29 10.74
N ASN A 169 -15.15 -5.12 10.88
CA ASN A 169 -16.62 -5.04 10.89
C ASN A 169 -17.22 -4.99 9.47
N THR A 170 -16.43 -4.62 8.46
CA THR A 170 -16.90 -4.48 7.07
C THR A 170 -16.52 -5.67 6.20
N ALA A 171 -15.44 -6.38 6.56
CA ALA A 171 -14.99 -7.58 5.87
C ALA A 171 -14.26 -8.56 6.79
N ASN A 172 -14.22 -9.83 6.39
CA ASN A 172 -13.52 -10.88 7.11
C ASN A 172 -12.02 -10.83 6.76
N HIS A 173 -11.25 -9.98 7.43
CA HIS A 173 -9.78 -9.95 7.29
C HIS A 173 -9.13 -11.05 8.14
N ILE A 174 -7.98 -11.56 7.69
CA ILE A 174 -7.24 -12.63 8.36
C ILE A 174 -6.05 -12.01 9.11
N TRP A 175 -6.13 -11.99 10.44
CA TRP A 175 -5.08 -11.42 11.28
C TRP A 175 -4.37 -12.49 12.12
N PHE A 176 -3.04 -12.54 12.02
CA PHE A 176 -2.21 -13.54 12.70
C PHE A 176 -1.49 -12.95 13.91
N GLU A 177 -1.33 -13.75 14.96
CA GLU A 177 -0.35 -13.43 16.01
C GLU A 177 1.07 -13.57 15.46
N ARG A 178 2.04 -12.86 16.07
CA ARG A 178 3.44 -12.89 15.61
C ARG A 178 4.06 -14.30 15.63
N SER A 179 3.64 -15.16 16.56
CA SER A 179 4.04 -16.57 16.63
C SER A 179 3.44 -17.39 15.48
N GLU A 180 2.15 -17.21 15.22
CA GLU A 180 1.40 -17.92 14.17
C GLU A 180 1.84 -17.52 12.76
N ALA A 181 2.15 -16.24 12.54
CA ALA A 181 2.57 -15.73 11.23
C ALA A 181 3.87 -16.39 10.71
N LYS A 182 4.64 -17.06 11.58
CA LYS A 182 5.83 -17.82 11.19
C LYS A 182 5.49 -19.24 10.72
N ASP A 183 4.33 -19.76 11.10
CA ASP A 183 3.87 -21.09 10.72
C ASP A 183 3.16 -21.03 9.36
N ARG A 184 3.86 -21.48 8.31
CA ARG A 184 3.36 -21.46 6.93
C ARG A 184 2.13 -22.35 6.77
N HIS A 185 2.06 -23.48 7.48
CA HIS A 185 0.93 -24.40 7.37
C HIS A 185 -0.33 -23.76 7.96
N MET A 186 -0.20 -23.11 9.12
CA MET A 186 -1.32 -22.41 9.74
C MET A 186 -1.82 -21.24 8.88
N VAL A 187 -0.93 -20.50 8.23
CA VAL A 187 -1.31 -19.41 7.31
C VAL A 187 -2.07 -19.97 6.10
N ALA A 188 -1.55 -21.03 5.47
CA ALA A 188 -2.19 -21.66 4.31
C ALA A 188 -3.57 -22.22 4.67
N GLU A 189 -3.72 -22.81 5.86
CA GLU A 189 -5.01 -23.38 6.28
C GLU A 189 -6.06 -22.29 6.53
N LYS A 190 -5.74 -21.21 7.25
CA LYS A 190 -6.68 -20.09 7.45
C LYS A 190 -7.07 -19.44 6.12
N MET A 191 -6.15 -19.37 5.16
CA MET A 191 -6.46 -18.89 3.82
C MET A 191 -7.41 -19.86 3.09
N ARG A 192 -7.19 -21.18 3.20
CA ARG A 192 -8.06 -22.21 2.63
C ARG A 192 -9.46 -22.16 3.22
N GLU A 193 -9.59 -22.02 4.54
CA GLU A 193 -10.88 -21.84 5.21
C GLU A 193 -11.59 -20.58 4.72
N HIS A 194 -10.85 -19.47 4.54
CA HIS A 194 -11.41 -18.20 4.09
C HIS A 194 -11.98 -18.27 2.68
N ILE A 195 -11.28 -18.92 1.73
CA ILE A 195 -11.74 -19.02 0.33
C ILE A 195 -12.97 -19.94 0.17
N GLN A 196 -13.20 -20.87 1.09
CA GLN A 196 -14.34 -21.79 1.04
C GLN A 196 -15.66 -21.11 1.40
N VAL A 197 -15.61 -19.93 2.01
CA VAL A 197 -16.79 -19.13 2.34
C VAL A 197 -17.14 -18.26 1.14
N GLU A 198 -18.22 -18.60 0.44
CA GLU A 198 -18.67 -17.95 -0.80
C GLU A 198 -18.83 -16.41 -0.68
N ASP A 199 -19.28 -15.95 0.48
CA ASP A 199 -19.54 -14.54 0.77
C ASP A 199 -18.26 -13.71 1.08
N ASN A 200 -17.11 -14.36 1.25
CA ASN A 200 -15.88 -13.67 1.62
C ASN A 200 -15.28 -12.91 0.42
N LEU A 201 -14.70 -11.76 0.72
CA LEU A 201 -13.94 -11.00 -0.28
C LEU A 201 -12.70 -11.77 -0.73
N PRO A 202 -12.22 -11.55 -1.97
CA PRO A 202 -10.94 -12.06 -2.43
C PRO A 202 -9.83 -11.68 -1.45
N ILE A 203 -8.90 -12.60 -1.23
CA ILE A 203 -7.72 -12.32 -0.42
C ILE A 203 -6.76 -11.47 -1.24
N LEU A 204 -6.31 -10.34 -0.71
CA LEU A 204 -5.18 -9.59 -1.27
C LEU A 204 -3.89 -10.01 -0.59
N ILE A 205 -2.90 -10.43 -1.39
CA ILE A 205 -1.59 -10.82 -0.89
C ILE A 205 -0.45 -10.20 -1.71
N PHE A 206 0.59 -9.84 -0.98
CA PHE A 206 1.84 -9.27 -1.49
C PHE A 206 2.96 -10.29 -1.23
N PRO A 207 3.21 -11.22 -2.16
CA PRO A 207 4.01 -12.41 -1.90
C PRO A 207 5.52 -12.13 -1.75
N GLU A 208 5.98 -10.94 -2.11
CA GLU A 208 7.34 -10.44 -1.81
C GLU A 208 7.57 -10.40 -0.29
N GLY A 209 6.51 -10.11 0.48
CA GLY A 209 6.54 -10.03 1.93
C GLY A 209 7.39 -8.87 2.48
N THR A 210 7.70 -7.90 1.62
CA THR A 210 8.35 -6.62 1.90
C THR A 210 8.01 -5.65 0.78
N CYS A 211 8.12 -4.35 1.03
CA CYS A 211 8.07 -3.35 -0.03
C CYS A 211 9.38 -3.34 -0.81
N ILE A 212 9.28 -3.30 -2.14
CA ILE A 212 10.37 -3.27 -3.11
C ILE A 212 10.20 -2.04 -3.99
N ASN A 213 11.33 -1.45 -4.38
CA ASN A 213 11.28 -0.27 -5.23
C ASN A 213 10.60 -0.60 -6.56
N ASN A 214 9.96 0.42 -7.11
CA ASN A 214 9.07 0.34 -8.26
C ASN A 214 9.78 0.00 -9.59
N THR A 215 10.96 -0.63 -9.59
CA THR A 215 11.76 -0.93 -10.79
C THR A 215 11.85 -2.41 -11.14
N SER A 216 11.56 -3.29 -10.18
CA SER A 216 11.60 -4.74 -10.32
C SER A 216 10.68 -5.40 -9.31
N VAL A 217 10.46 -6.70 -9.46
CA VAL A 217 9.80 -7.55 -8.46
C VAL A 217 10.81 -8.51 -7.86
N MET A 218 10.72 -8.78 -6.56
CA MET A 218 11.54 -9.80 -5.92
C MET A 218 10.92 -11.20 -6.04
N MET A 219 11.69 -12.21 -5.64
CA MET A 219 11.21 -13.59 -5.58
C MET A 219 9.97 -13.68 -4.68
N PHE A 220 8.89 -14.25 -5.23
CA PHE A 220 7.66 -14.46 -4.50
C PHE A 220 7.76 -15.65 -3.53
N LYS A 221 7.22 -15.47 -2.33
CA LYS A 221 7.11 -16.56 -1.36
C LYS A 221 6.04 -17.55 -1.83
N LYS A 222 6.45 -18.81 -2.01
CA LYS A 222 5.61 -19.90 -2.54
C LYS A 222 4.31 -20.17 -1.77
N GLY A 223 4.24 -19.86 -0.47
CA GLY A 223 3.14 -20.29 0.40
C GLY A 223 1.75 -19.82 -0.06
N CYS A 224 1.66 -18.65 -0.69
CA CYS A 224 0.39 -18.16 -1.24
C CYS A 224 -0.09 -18.92 -2.48
N PHE A 225 0.80 -19.65 -3.16
CA PHE A 225 0.50 -20.46 -4.34
C PHE A 225 0.25 -21.94 -3.99
N GLU A 226 0.40 -22.35 -2.73
CA GLU A 226 0.16 -23.73 -2.28
C GLU A 226 -1.33 -24.06 -2.15
N ILE A 227 -2.21 -23.06 -2.27
CA ILE A 227 -3.67 -23.20 -2.19
C ILE A 227 -4.21 -23.40 -3.60
N THR A 228 -4.07 -24.62 -4.11
CA THR A 228 -4.35 -24.96 -5.51
C THR A 228 -5.83 -24.88 -5.88
N GLU A 229 -6.73 -24.86 -4.90
CA GLU A 229 -8.18 -24.81 -5.12
C GLU A 229 -8.69 -23.38 -5.44
N ALA A 230 -7.90 -22.34 -5.14
CA ALA A 230 -8.27 -20.95 -5.38
C ALA A 230 -7.78 -20.46 -6.75
N PRO A 231 -8.65 -19.81 -7.55
CA PRO A 231 -8.21 -19.02 -8.69
C PRO A 231 -7.25 -17.89 -8.24
N ILE A 232 -6.16 -17.72 -8.99
CA ILE A 232 -5.19 -16.65 -8.76
C ILE A 232 -5.42 -15.54 -9.77
N TYR A 233 -5.60 -14.32 -9.27
CA TYR A 233 -5.71 -13.10 -10.06
C TYR A 233 -4.42 -12.30 -9.90
N PRO A 234 -3.49 -12.37 -10.86
CA PRO A 234 -2.28 -11.58 -10.81
C PRO A 234 -2.60 -10.11 -11.11
N VAL A 235 -2.01 -9.21 -10.34
CA VAL A 235 -2.10 -7.76 -10.54
C VAL A 235 -0.69 -7.18 -10.52
N ALA A 236 -0.40 -6.29 -11.47
CA ALA A 236 0.82 -5.50 -11.45
C ALA A 236 0.46 -4.06 -11.06
N ILE A 237 1.18 -3.51 -10.09
CA ILE A 237 1.12 -2.10 -9.68
C ILE A 237 2.41 -1.43 -10.14
N LYS A 238 2.28 -0.28 -10.81
CA LYS A 238 3.40 0.51 -11.27
C LYS A 238 3.18 1.97 -10.97
N TYR A 239 4.05 2.57 -10.18
CA TYR A 239 4.01 4.01 -9.92
C TYR A 239 4.76 4.80 -11.00
N ASP A 240 4.35 6.03 -11.26
CA ASP A 240 5.12 6.96 -12.08
C ASP A 240 6.01 7.84 -11.20
N ASN A 241 7.28 7.45 -11.11
CA ASN A 241 8.29 8.11 -10.29
C ASN A 241 8.52 9.59 -10.67
N ARG A 242 8.04 10.04 -11.85
CA ARG A 242 8.11 11.46 -12.25
C ARG A 242 7.27 12.34 -11.35
N PHE A 243 6.17 11.83 -10.80
CA PHE A 243 5.22 12.59 -9.97
C PHE A 243 5.43 12.41 -8.46
N GLY A 244 6.07 11.30 -8.05
CA GLY A 244 6.44 11.03 -6.68
C GLY A 244 6.97 9.61 -6.50
N ASP A 245 7.84 9.41 -5.51
CA ASP A 245 8.30 8.08 -5.12
C ASP A 245 7.38 7.51 -4.02
N ALA A 246 6.62 6.48 -4.38
CA ALA A 246 5.73 5.76 -3.47
C ALA A 246 6.44 4.65 -2.67
N PHE A 247 7.71 4.36 -2.97
CA PHE A 247 8.43 3.31 -2.29
C PHE A 247 8.58 3.60 -0.80
N TRP A 248 8.20 2.62 0.03
CA TRP A 248 8.41 2.69 1.47
C TRP A 248 9.64 1.90 1.90
N ASN A 249 10.67 2.63 2.30
CA ASN A 249 11.82 2.04 2.98
C ASN A 249 11.61 2.05 4.50
N SER A 250 11.21 0.91 5.05
CA SER A 250 10.94 0.72 6.49
C SER A 250 12.17 0.85 7.39
N SER A 251 13.38 0.76 6.84
CA SER A 251 14.63 1.01 7.58
C SER A 251 14.94 2.50 7.77
N LYS A 252 14.39 3.37 6.92
CA LYS A 252 14.60 4.82 6.97
C LYS A 252 13.46 5.56 7.65
N HIS A 253 12.22 5.14 7.38
CA HIS A 253 11.03 5.83 7.86
C HIS A 253 10.06 4.84 8.48
N ASP A 254 9.53 5.19 9.65
CA ASP A 254 8.34 4.49 10.14
C ASP A 254 7.11 4.81 9.25
N LEU A 255 6.02 4.05 9.46
CA LEU A 255 4.82 4.22 8.64
C LEU A 255 4.18 5.60 8.80
N PHE A 256 4.24 6.21 9.98
CA PHE A 256 3.63 7.52 10.21
C PHE A 256 4.40 8.63 9.49
N GLN A 257 5.73 8.62 9.62
CA GLN A 257 6.62 9.50 8.86
C GLN A 257 6.38 9.32 7.36
N TYR A 258 6.34 8.07 6.90
CA TYR A 258 6.05 7.75 5.50
C TYR A 258 4.70 8.33 5.03
N LEU A 259 3.64 8.19 5.82
CA LEU A 259 2.33 8.76 5.48
C LEU A 259 2.35 10.29 5.39
N ILE A 260 3.04 10.98 6.30
CA ILE A 260 3.23 12.45 6.20
C ILE A 260 3.98 12.80 4.91
N LEU A 261 5.00 12.02 4.56
CA LEU A 261 5.75 12.25 3.32
C LEU A 261 4.86 12.06 2.08
N MET A 262 3.93 11.10 2.10
CA MET A 262 2.95 10.93 1.02
C MET A 262 1.91 12.05 1.01
N MET A 263 1.46 12.50 2.18
CA MET A 263 0.50 13.61 2.30
C MET A 263 1.10 14.97 1.93
N THR A 264 2.42 15.09 1.88
CA THR A 264 3.14 16.31 1.45
C THR A 264 3.66 16.20 0.02
N SER A 265 3.40 15.11 -0.71
CA SER A 265 3.76 14.96 -2.14
C SER A 265 2.86 15.79 -3.06
N TRP A 266 3.18 15.94 -4.35
CA TRP A 266 2.25 16.57 -5.29
C TRP A 266 1.09 15.65 -5.65
N ALA A 267 1.39 14.45 -6.11
CA ALA A 267 0.44 13.40 -6.41
C ALA A 267 1.15 12.06 -6.45
N ILE A 268 0.37 10.98 -6.35
CA ILE A 268 0.85 9.61 -6.57
C ILE A 268 0.13 9.09 -7.82
N VAL A 269 0.86 8.89 -8.90
CA VAL A 269 0.30 8.40 -10.16
C VAL A 269 0.61 6.91 -10.28
N VAL A 270 -0.43 6.11 -10.53
CA VAL A 270 -0.40 4.65 -10.56
C VAL A 270 -1.09 4.12 -11.81
#